data_AF-A0A1G9ND68-F1
#
_entry.id   AF-A0A1G9ND68-F1
#
_cell.length_a   1.000
_cell.length_b   1.000
_cell.length_c   1.000
_cell.angle_alpha   90.00
_cell.angle_beta   90.00
_cell.angle_gamma   90.00
#
_symmetry.space_group_name_H-M   'P 1'
#
loop_
_entity.id
_entity.type
_entity.pdbx_description
1 polymer ?
#
loop_
_entity_poly.entity_id
_entity_poly.type
_entity_poly.pdbx_seq_one_letter_code
_entity_poly.pdbx_strand_id
1 'polypeptide(L)'
;MNNGVYKAGFATTQAAYDEAIHPLFESLNWLEELLSRQRYLTGDRLTEADWRLFTTAVRFDLVYHTHFKCNRKWLRDYPNLWGWTRELYQFPGVAKTVHFDHILRHYHCSHPTINPYGIIPINPVINWSEPHGRR
;
A
#
# COMPACT_ATOMS: atom_id res chain seq x y z
N MET A 1 4.48 -6.76 6.29
CA MET A 1 4.17 -5.59 5.44
C MET A 1 3.85 -4.32 6.24
N ASN A 2 2.79 -4.27 7.05
CA ASN A 2 2.30 -3.04 7.71
C ASN A 2 3.38 -2.27 8.50
N ASN A 3 4.23 -2.95 9.27
CA ASN A 3 5.33 -2.30 9.98
C ASN A 3 6.58 -2.08 9.10
N GLY A 4 6.71 -2.81 7.99
CA GLY A 4 7.87 -2.74 7.10
C GLY A 4 7.99 -1.39 6.39
N VAL A 5 6.87 -0.83 5.93
CA VAL A 5 6.86 0.50 5.29
C VAL A 5 7.31 1.61 6.26
N TYR A 6 6.95 1.51 7.54
CA TYR A 6 7.39 2.47 8.57
C TYR A 6 8.86 2.29 8.90
N LYS A 7 9.34 1.05 9.06
CA LYS A 7 10.77 0.77 9.29
C LYS A 7 11.63 1.35 8.17
N ALA A 8 11.21 1.22 6.91
CA ALA A 8 11.91 1.83 5.77
C ALA A 8 11.80 3.36 5.81
N GLY A 9 10.59 3.91 5.98
CA GLY A 9 10.35 5.35 5.92
C GLY A 9 11.04 6.17 7.01
N PHE A 10 11.20 5.60 8.21
CA PHE A 10 11.81 6.25 9.37
C PHE A 10 13.26 5.83 9.62
N ALA A 11 13.86 5.02 8.74
CA ALA A 11 15.25 4.66 8.85
C ALA A 11 16.15 5.91 8.81
N THR A 12 17.07 6.00 9.76
CA THR A 12 18.06 7.10 9.86
C THR A 12 19.41 6.72 9.27
N THR A 13 19.60 5.47 8.87
CA THR A 13 20.79 4.95 8.21
C THR A 13 20.42 4.16 6.97
N GLN A 14 21.33 4.12 5.98
CA GLN A 14 21.13 3.35 4.76
C GLN A 14 20.96 1.85 5.06
N ALA A 15 21.78 1.29 5.95
CA ALA A 15 21.71 -0.12 6.32
C ALA A 15 20.35 -0.49 6.94
N ALA A 16 19.80 0.32 7.85
CA ALA A 16 18.48 0.07 8.44
C ALA A 16 17.35 0.18 7.41
N TYR A 17 17.48 1.09 6.44
CA TYR A 17 16.55 1.17 5.31
C TYR A 17 16.62 -0.10 4.45
N ASP A 18 17.83 -0.54 4.08
CA ASP A 18 18.05 -1.72 3.24
C ASP A 18 17.52 -3.00 3.90
N GLU A 19 17.78 -3.17 5.21
CA GLU A 19 17.24 -4.27 6.02
C GLU A 19 15.69 -4.29 6.08
N ALA A 20 15.05 -3.12 6.03
CA ALA A 20 13.60 -3.01 6.07
C ALA A 20 12.95 -3.18 4.70
N ILE A 21 13.58 -2.64 3.65
CA ILE A 21 12.97 -2.54 2.32
C ILE A 21 13.03 -3.85 1.53
N HIS A 22 14.10 -4.64 1.69
CA HIS A 22 14.20 -5.93 0.99
C HIS A 22 13.10 -6.92 1.40
N PRO A 23 12.88 -7.20 2.72
CA PRO A 23 11.81 -8.09 3.16
C PRO A 23 10.41 -7.56 2.82
N LEU A 24 10.23 -6.23 2.72
CA LEU A 24 8.97 -5.64 2.29
C LEU A 24 8.62 -6.07 0.86
N PHE A 25 9.56 -5.96 -0.08
CA PHE A 25 9.32 -6.35 -1.47
C PHE A 25 9.26 -7.87 -1.66
N GLU A 26 9.99 -8.65 -0.87
CA GLU A 26 9.80 -10.11 -0.81
C GLU A 26 8.38 -10.47 -0.37
N SER A 27 7.86 -9.79 0.65
CA SER A 27 6.48 -9.98 1.11
C SER A 27 5.46 -9.60 0.03
N LEU A 28 5.68 -8.51 -0.70
CA LEU A 28 4.80 -8.08 -1.80
C LEU A 28 4.78 -9.11 -2.94
N ASN A 29 5.95 -9.66 -3.31
CA ASN A 29 6.06 -10.69 -4.32
C ASN A 29 5.36 -11.99 -3.88
N TRP A 30 5.52 -12.38 -2.62
CA TRP A 30 4.82 -13.54 -2.05
C TRP A 30 3.30 -13.35 -2.04
N LEU A 31 2.81 -12.16 -1.64
CA LEU A 31 1.38 -11.82 -1.67
C LEU A 31 0.80 -11.86 -3.10
N GLU A 32 1.55 -11.36 -4.08
CA GLU A 32 1.17 -11.45 -5.49
C GLU A 32 1.01 -12.91 -5.94
N GLU A 33 1.99 -13.76 -5.62
CA GLU A 33 1.95 -15.18 -5.97
C GLU A 33 0.82 -15.92 -5.24
N LEU A 34 0.55 -15.58 -3.98
CA LEU A 34 -0.57 -16.11 -3.21
C LEU A 34 -1.91 -15.73 -3.87
N LEU A 35 -2.13 -14.44 -4.12
CA LEU A 35 -3.39 -13.90 -4.66
C LEU A 35 -3.61 -14.26 -6.14
N SER A 36 -2.61 -14.80 -6.83
CA SER A 36 -2.76 -15.42 -8.14
C SER A 36 -3.48 -16.78 -8.11
N ARG A 37 -3.43 -17.47 -6.96
CA ARG A 37 -3.98 -18.83 -6.78
C ARG A 37 -5.29 -18.86 -6.01
N GLN A 38 -5.57 -17.83 -5.23
CA GLN A 38 -6.76 -17.73 -4.37
C GLN A 38 -7.30 -16.31 -4.31
N ARG A 39 -8.59 -16.17 -3.98
CA ARG A 39 -9.30 -14.88 -4.02
C ARG A 39 -8.84 -13.94 -2.92
N TYR A 40 -8.66 -14.44 -1.70
CA TYR A 40 -8.30 -13.70 -0.49
C TYR A 40 -7.06 -14.31 0.18
N LEU A 41 -6.55 -13.69 1.24
CA LEU A 41 -5.31 -14.13 1.89
C LEU A 41 -5.38 -15.53 2.52
N THR A 42 -6.58 -16.02 2.82
CA THR A 42 -6.79 -17.34 3.45
C THR A 42 -7.68 -18.27 2.64
N GLY A 43 -7.81 -18.03 1.33
CA GLY A 43 -8.61 -18.87 0.43
C GLY A 43 -9.73 -18.10 -0.25
N ASP A 44 -10.95 -18.64 -0.21
CA ASP A 44 -12.14 -18.13 -0.90
C ASP A 44 -13.02 -17.21 -0.06
N ARG A 45 -12.73 -17.10 1.25
CA ARG A 45 -13.45 -16.24 2.19
C ARG A 45 -12.60 -15.07 2.64
N LEU A 46 -13.22 -13.90 2.66
CA LEU A 46 -12.64 -12.68 3.19
C LEU A 46 -12.51 -12.80 4.72
N THR A 47 -11.36 -12.40 5.26
CA THR A 47 -11.08 -12.45 6.70
C THR A 47 -10.53 -11.14 7.23
N GLU A 48 -10.32 -11.05 8.54
CA GLU A 48 -9.63 -9.93 9.17
C GLU A 48 -8.22 -9.71 8.58
N ALA A 49 -7.53 -10.77 8.15
CA ALA A 49 -6.21 -10.66 7.55
C ALA A 49 -6.23 -9.74 6.32
N ASP A 50 -7.26 -9.88 5.48
CA ASP A 50 -7.44 -9.07 4.29
C ASP A 50 -7.63 -7.58 4.64
N TRP A 51 -8.49 -7.29 5.61
CA TRP A 51 -8.74 -5.92 6.05
C TRP A 51 -7.51 -5.26 6.69
N ARG A 52 -6.75 -6.03 7.48
CA ARG A 52 -5.48 -5.55 8.06
C ARG A 52 -4.47 -5.19 6.99
N LEU A 53 -4.37 -5.98 5.92
CA LEU A 53 -3.49 -5.70 4.80
C LEU A 53 -3.99 -4.53 3.95
N PHE A 54 -5.31 -4.45 3.72
CA PHE A 54 -5.94 -3.47 2.84
C PHE A 54 -5.61 -2.04 3.25
N THR A 55 -5.63 -1.78 4.55
CA THR A 55 -5.29 -0.45 5.08
C THR A 55 -3.87 -0.01 4.71
N THR A 56 -2.93 -0.95 4.55
CA THR A 56 -1.57 -0.64 4.06
C THR A 56 -1.55 -0.52 2.54
N ALA A 57 -2.18 -1.47 1.84
CA ALA A 57 -2.22 -1.50 0.37
C ALA A 57 -2.83 -0.21 -0.23
N VAL A 58 -3.97 0.24 0.28
CA VAL A 58 -4.68 1.44 -0.23
C VAL A 58 -3.87 2.75 -0.07
N ARG A 59 -2.84 2.76 0.78
CA ARG A 59 -1.94 3.90 1.03
C ARG A 59 -0.61 3.80 0.29
N PHE A 60 -0.30 2.63 -0.31
CA PHE A 60 1.03 2.33 -0.78
C PHE A 60 1.49 3.28 -1.89
N ASP A 61 0.76 3.34 -2.99
CA ASP A 61 1.15 4.16 -4.15
C ASP A 61 1.06 5.67 -3.86
N LEU A 62 0.10 6.08 -3.04
CA LEU A 62 -0.15 7.50 -2.74
C LEU A 62 0.82 8.08 -1.70
N VAL A 63 1.36 7.24 -0.82
CA VAL A 63 2.22 7.68 0.29
C VAL A 63 3.49 6.86 0.36
N TYR A 64 3.39 5.56 0.67
CA TYR A 64 4.57 4.78 1.08
C TYR A 64 5.63 4.67 -0.02
N HIS A 65 5.19 4.59 -1.27
CA HIS A 65 6.07 4.54 -2.42
C HIS A 65 7.03 5.74 -2.42
N THR A 66 6.51 6.96 -2.34
CA THR A 66 7.33 8.18 -2.41
C THR A 66 7.82 8.63 -1.02
N HIS A 67 6.90 8.85 -0.08
CA HIS A 67 7.20 9.43 1.23
C HIS A 67 8.11 8.54 2.08
N PHE A 68 7.86 7.22 2.07
CA PHE A 68 8.69 6.23 2.76
C PHE A 68 9.72 5.55 1.87
N LYS A 69 9.91 6.07 0.64
CA LYS A 69 10.88 5.54 -0.34
C LYS A 69 10.67 4.05 -0.66
N CYS A 70 9.45 3.52 -0.49
CA CYS A 70 9.14 2.14 -0.85
C CYS A 70 8.94 1.99 -2.37
N ASN A 71 9.97 2.35 -3.16
CA ASN A 71 9.82 2.74 -4.57
C ASN A 71 10.48 1.80 -5.61
N ARG A 72 10.77 0.55 -5.25
CA ARG A 72 11.27 -0.43 -6.24
C ARG A 72 10.22 -0.75 -7.32
N LYS A 73 8.95 -0.79 -6.94
CA LYS A 73 7.81 -1.10 -7.82
C LYS A 73 6.52 -0.54 -7.20
N TRP A 74 5.61 -0.02 -8.02
CA TRP A 74 4.30 0.42 -7.55
C TRP A 74 3.42 -0.78 -7.19
N LEU A 75 2.54 -0.64 -6.20
CA LEU A 75 1.56 -1.66 -5.86
C LEU A 75 0.66 -1.99 -7.06
N ARG A 76 0.26 -0.97 -7.83
CA ARG A 76 -0.55 -1.15 -9.05
C ARG A 76 0.11 -1.96 -10.16
N ASP A 77 1.43 -2.16 -10.11
CA ASP A 77 2.16 -2.99 -11.07
C ASP A 77 2.15 -4.49 -10.70
N TYR A 78 1.49 -4.85 -9.59
CA TYR A 78 1.23 -6.23 -9.17
C TYR A 78 -0.22 -6.61 -9.53
N PRO A 79 -0.48 -7.33 -10.63
CA PRO A 79 -1.83 -7.47 -11.16
C PRO A 79 -2.80 -8.14 -10.18
N ASN A 80 -2.37 -9.18 -9.44
CA ASN A 80 -3.26 -9.87 -8.50
C ASN A 80 -3.48 -9.03 -7.24
N LEU A 81 -2.42 -8.46 -6.66
CA LEU A 81 -2.49 -7.61 -5.47
C LEU A 81 -3.24 -6.30 -5.76
N TRP A 82 -3.08 -5.73 -6.95
CA TRP A 82 -3.81 -4.53 -7.37
C TRP A 82 -5.30 -4.83 -7.63
N GLY A 83 -5.61 -5.94 -8.30
CA GLY A 83 -6.97 -6.44 -8.40
C GLY A 83 -7.60 -6.61 -7.02
N TRP A 84 -6.90 -7.24 -6.08
CA TRP A 84 -7.40 -7.50 -4.73
C TRP A 84 -7.61 -6.19 -3.96
N THR A 85 -6.70 -5.23 -4.08
CA THR A 85 -6.85 -3.92 -3.43
C THR A 85 -8.07 -3.17 -3.96
N ARG A 86 -8.30 -3.19 -5.27
CA ARG A 86 -9.50 -2.58 -5.90
C ARG A 86 -10.79 -3.31 -5.51
N GLU A 87 -10.79 -4.63 -5.47
CA GLU A 87 -11.94 -5.43 -5.02
C GLU A 87 -12.36 -5.01 -3.61
N LEU A 88 -11.41 -4.93 -2.67
CA LEU A 88 -11.71 -4.53 -1.29
C LEU A 88 -12.15 -3.06 -1.19
N TYR A 89 -11.57 -2.16 -1.98
CA TYR A 89 -12.02 -0.77 -2.05
C TYR A 89 -13.46 -0.65 -2.56
N GLN A 90 -13.84 -1.49 -3.53
CA GLN A 90 -15.17 -1.53 -4.15
C GLN A 90 -16.19 -2.31 -3.31
N PHE A 91 -15.77 -2.97 -2.24
CA PHE A 91 -16.67 -3.66 -1.32
C PHE A 91 -17.70 -2.67 -0.74
N PRO A 92 -19.00 -3.04 -0.65
CA PRO A 92 -20.05 -2.11 -0.24
C PRO A 92 -19.73 -1.35 1.04
N GLY A 93 -19.71 -0.01 0.94
CA GLY A 93 -19.45 0.91 2.04
C GLY A 93 -17.98 1.24 2.30
N VAL A 94 -17.02 0.46 1.78
CA VAL A 94 -15.59 0.65 2.08
C VAL A 94 -15.02 1.93 1.49
N ALA A 95 -15.34 2.27 0.24
CA ALA A 95 -14.87 3.51 -0.40
C ALA A 95 -15.16 4.78 0.44
N LYS A 96 -16.29 4.80 1.17
CA LYS A 96 -16.67 5.92 2.05
C LYS A 96 -15.77 6.08 3.27
N THR A 97 -14.97 5.07 3.60
CA THR A 97 -14.03 5.08 4.74
C THR A 97 -12.63 5.55 4.34
N VAL A 98 -12.37 5.72 3.03
CA VAL A 98 -11.04 6.03 2.50
C VAL A 98 -11.00 7.49 2.04
N HIS A 99 -10.47 8.36 2.90
CA HIS A 99 -10.26 9.78 2.60
C HIS A 99 -8.81 10.03 2.18
N PHE A 100 -8.55 10.01 0.87
CA PHE A 100 -7.20 10.14 0.32
C PHE A 100 -6.55 11.48 0.64
N ASP A 101 -7.32 12.56 0.70
CA ASP A 101 -6.82 13.88 1.06
C ASP A 101 -6.35 13.93 2.52
N HIS A 102 -7.08 13.29 3.45
CA HIS A 102 -6.64 13.13 4.84
C HIS A 102 -5.37 12.28 4.94
N ILE A 103 -5.31 11.16 4.19
CA ILE A 103 -4.12 10.30 4.12
C ILE A 103 -2.91 11.12 3.66
N LEU A 104 -3.01 11.81 2.52
CA LEU A 104 -1.89 12.57 1.95
C LEU A 104 -1.43 13.68 2.88
N ARG A 105 -2.35 14.52 3.37
CA ARG A 105 -2.00 15.62 4.27
C ARG A 105 -1.35 15.13 5.56
N HIS A 106 -1.89 14.08 6.16
CA HIS A 106 -1.33 13.54 7.40
C HIS A 106 0.13 13.11 7.20
N TYR A 107 0.42 12.26 6.21
CA TYR A 107 1.78 11.75 6.06
C TYR A 107 2.79 12.80 5.63
N HIS A 108 2.41 13.66 4.68
CA HIS A 108 3.35 14.65 4.14
C HIS A 108 3.55 15.84 5.07
N CYS A 109 2.53 16.28 5.80
CA CYS A 109 2.62 17.48 6.64
C CYS A 109 2.93 17.19 8.12
N SER A 110 2.71 15.97 8.63
CA SER A 110 2.97 15.63 10.04
C SER A 110 4.33 14.96 10.29
N HIS A 111 5.13 14.68 9.26
CA HIS A 111 6.45 14.05 9.39
C HIS A 111 7.59 14.99 8.95
N PRO A 112 7.87 16.09 9.69
CA PRO A 112 8.90 17.07 9.29
C PRO A 112 10.32 16.49 9.27
N THR A 113 10.56 15.38 9.97
CA THR A 113 11.85 14.65 9.94
C THR A 113 12.10 13.96 8.60
N ILE A 114 11.05 13.64 7.84
CA ILE A 114 11.13 12.99 6.53
C ILE A 114 10.89 14.02 5.41
N ASN A 115 9.92 14.92 5.61
CA ASN A 115 9.49 15.93 4.63
C ASN A 115 9.43 17.32 5.29
N PRO A 116 10.57 18.02 5.44
CA PRO A 116 10.64 19.27 6.20
C PRO A 116 9.71 20.38 5.69
N TYR A 117 9.46 20.42 4.38
CA TYR A 117 8.65 21.46 3.74
C TYR A 117 7.16 21.10 3.65
N GLY A 118 6.76 19.91 4.09
CA GLY A 118 5.36 19.50 4.08
C GLY A 118 4.72 19.38 2.69
N ILE A 119 5.53 19.35 1.62
CA ILE A 119 5.05 19.32 0.24
C ILE A 119 4.34 17.99 -0.03
N ILE A 120 3.15 18.06 -0.62
CA ILE A 120 2.37 16.91 -1.05
C ILE A 120 2.64 16.68 -2.55
N PRO A 121 3.11 15.49 -2.96
CA PRO A 121 3.36 15.18 -4.37
C PRO A 121 2.04 15.13 -5.15
N ILE A 122 2.10 15.47 -6.44
CA ILE A 122 0.93 15.45 -7.33
C ILE A 122 0.30 14.06 -7.47
N ASN A 123 1.11 13.00 -7.30
CA ASN A 123 0.76 11.58 -7.42
C ASN A 123 0.13 11.18 -8.78
N PRO A 124 0.12 9.89 -9.11
CA PRO A 124 -0.67 9.41 -10.25
C PRO A 124 -2.17 9.54 -9.97
N VAL A 125 -2.95 9.82 -11.02
CA VAL A 125 -4.41 9.71 -10.97
C VAL A 125 -4.79 8.23 -11.05
N ILE A 126 -5.43 7.72 -10.01
CA ILE A 126 -5.82 6.32 -9.90
C ILE A 126 -7.34 6.21 -9.98
N ASN A 127 -7.84 5.43 -10.93
CA ASN A 127 -9.26 5.07 -10.99
C ASN A 127 -9.53 3.85 -10.09
N TRP A 128 -9.89 4.10 -8.84
CA TRP A 128 -10.21 3.05 -7.87
C TRP A 128 -11.50 2.27 -8.17
N SER A 129 -12.34 2.77 -9.07
CA SER A 129 -13.60 2.14 -9.49
C SER A 129 -13.47 1.29 -10.76
N GLU A 130 -12.27 1.20 -11.34
CA GLU A 130 -12.01 0.33 -12.48
C GLU A 130 -12.26 -1.16 -12.10
N PRO A 131 -12.90 -1.96 -12.97
CA PRO A 131 -13.15 -3.38 -12.68
C PRO A 131 -11.89 -4.12 -12.23
N HIS A 132 -11.99 -4.82 -11.10
CA HIS A 132 -10.84 -5.49 -10.48
C HIS A 132 -10.41 -6.77 -11.21
N GLY A 133 -11.28 -7.37 -12.04
CA GLY A 133 -10.96 -8.56 -12.85
C GLY A 133 -10.75 -9.85 -12.04
N ARG A 134 -11.07 -9.84 -10.74
CA ARG A 134 -11.02 -11.02 -9.87
C ARG A 134 -12.37 -11.74 -9.90
N ARG A 135 -12.31 -13.08 -9.90
CA ARG A 135 -13.47 -13.98 -9.97
C ARG A 135 -14.17 -14.08 -8.63
#